data_AF-A0A2S7C9H8-F1
#
_entry.id   AF-A0A2S7C9H8-F1
#
_cell.length_a   1.000
_cell.length_b   1.000
_cell.length_c   1.000
_cell.angle_alpha   90.00
_cell.angle_beta   90.00
_cell.angle_gamma   90.00
#
_symmetry.space_group_name_H-M   'P 1'
#
loop_
_entity.id
_entity.type
_entity.pdbx_description
1 polymer ?
#
loop_
_entity_poly.entity_id
_entity_poly.type
_entity_poly.pdbx_seq_one_letter_code
_entity_poly.pdbx_strand_id
1 'polypeptide(L)'
;MPFPHRCRHAVTAALLVAVSTVSTAAMAATPAAAEDVKAYALQLCLEQNYQRSGRLEPDQLRDRSYLLTTYALDNASPGATGRLQAFVAQQTANYHRGEVPMKDEARRGPFTTIFAQCMAFYHSPALRDFVAKQR
;
A
#
# COMPACT_ATOMS: atom_id res chain seq x y z
N MET A 1 -35.33 -57.65 -20.04
CA MET A 1 -34.74 -56.46 -20.68
C MET A 1 -34.19 -55.55 -19.58
N PRO A 2 -32.87 -55.39 -19.43
CA PRO A 2 -32.29 -54.54 -18.40
C PRO A 2 -31.75 -53.20 -18.97
N PHE A 3 -31.69 -52.22 -18.05
CA PHE A 3 -30.99 -50.93 -18.09
C PHE A 3 -31.68 -49.71 -18.72
N PRO A 4 -32.15 -48.79 -17.84
CA PRO A 4 -32.00 -47.36 -18.09
C PRO A 4 -31.48 -46.63 -16.83
N HIS A 5 -30.43 -47.14 -16.16
CA HIS A 5 -29.79 -46.42 -15.04
C HIS A 5 -28.47 -45.74 -15.44
N ARG A 6 -27.79 -46.22 -16.48
CA ARG A 6 -26.46 -45.75 -16.87
C ARG A 6 -26.45 -44.36 -17.52
N CYS A 7 -27.51 -44.00 -18.26
CA CYS A 7 -27.64 -42.67 -18.89
C CYS A 7 -27.96 -41.54 -17.90
N ARG A 8 -28.63 -41.83 -16.78
CA ARG A 8 -28.98 -40.80 -15.78
C ARG A 8 -27.75 -40.28 -15.04
N HIS A 9 -26.79 -41.15 -14.72
CA HIS A 9 -25.58 -40.77 -13.99
C HIS A 9 -24.58 -39.98 -14.82
N ALA A 10 -24.50 -40.26 -16.13
CA ALA A 10 -23.63 -39.52 -17.05
C ALA A 10 -24.06 -38.05 -17.23
N VAL A 11 -25.38 -37.80 -17.28
CA VAL A 11 -25.92 -36.44 -17.41
C VAL A 11 -25.73 -35.64 -16.11
N THR A 12 -25.89 -36.27 -14.94
CA THR A 12 -25.64 -35.60 -13.65
C THR A 12 -24.16 -35.29 -13.41
N ALA A 13 -23.24 -36.13 -13.87
CA ALA A 13 -21.80 -35.90 -13.71
C ALA A 13 -21.29 -34.74 -14.59
N ALA A 14 -21.82 -34.58 -15.80
CA ALA A 14 -21.46 -33.48 -16.69
C ALA A 14 -21.96 -32.11 -16.17
N LEU A 15 -23.11 -32.08 -15.49
CA LEU A 15 -23.67 -30.87 -14.89
C LEU A 15 -22.89 -30.38 -13.65
N LEU A 16 -22.26 -31.27 -12.89
CA LEU A 16 -21.47 -30.91 -11.70
C LEU A 16 -20.08 -30.35 -12.05
N VAL A 17 -19.51 -30.73 -13.19
CA VAL A 17 -18.19 -30.21 -13.64
C VAL A 17 -18.32 -28.84 -14.32
N ALA A 18 -19.46 -28.53 -14.93
CA ALA A 18 -19.68 -27.24 -15.60
C ALA A 18 -19.94 -26.06 -14.63
N VAL A 19 -20.25 -26.33 -13.36
CA VAL A 19 -20.49 -25.27 -12.35
C VAL A 19 -19.19 -24.81 -11.67
N SER A 20 -18.07 -25.54 -11.84
CA SER A 20 -16.81 -25.24 -11.14
C SER A 20 -15.93 -24.18 -11.82
N THR A 21 -16.24 -23.76 -13.05
CA THR A 21 -15.35 -22.89 -13.85
C THR A 21 -15.84 -21.46 -14.02
N VAL A 22 -16.94 -21.07 -13.37
CA VAL A 22 -17.49 -19.71 -13.49
C VAL A 22 -17.30 -18.97 -12.18
N SER A 23 -16.47 -17.93 -12.22
CA SER A 23 -16.34 -16.81 -11.25
C SER A 23 -15.12 -16.81 -10.32
N THR A 24 -13.90 -16.85 -10.85
CA THR A 24 -12.77 -16.12 -10.22
C THR A 24 -12.47 -14.77 -10.88
N ALA A 25 -13.16 -14.44 -11.98
CA ALA A 25 -12.97 -13.21 -12.73
C ALA A 25 -14.14 -12.25 -12.54
N ALA A 26 -14.25 -11.62 -11.35
CA ALA A 26 -14.93 -10.32 -11.15
C ALA A 26 -14.98 -9.92 -9.66
N MET A 27 -13.87 -10.04 -8.94
CA MET A 27 -13.60 -9.01 -7.94
C MET A 27 -12.71 -8.01 -8.67
N ALA A 28 -13.33 -7.16 -9.50
CA ALA A 28 -12.68 -5.91 -9.88
C ALA A 28 -12.52 -5.14 -8.57
N ALA A 29 -11.41 -5.38 -7.87
CA ALA A 29 -11.12 -4.73 -6.62
C ALA A 29 -11.17 -3.24 -6.91
N THR A 30 -12.02 -2.53 -6.18
CA THR A 30 -12.12 -1.08 -6.31
C THR A 30 -10.71 -0.51 -6.20
N PRO A 31 -10.22 0.25 -7.19
CA PRO A 31 -8.86 0.75 -7.15
C PRO A 31 -8.71 1.64 -5.92
N ALA A 32 -7.53 1.58 -5.29
CA ALA A 32 -7.24 2.43 -4.13
C ALA A 32 -7.47 3.90 -4.48
N ALA A 33 -8.15 4.64 -3.60
CA ALA A 33 -8.34 6.07 -3.81
C ALA A 33 -6.96 6.76 -3.85
N ALA A 34 -6.79 7.75 -4.74
CA ALA A 34 -5.47 8.38 -4.89
C ALA A 34 -5.00 9.04 -3.60
N GLU A 35 -5.93 9.63 -2.84
CA GLU A 35 -5.60 10.24 -1.56
C GLU A 35 -5.21 9.20 -0.51
N ASP A 36 -5.81 8.00 -0.52
CA ASP A 36 -5.38 6.90 0.37
C ASP A 36 -3.97 6.42 0.02
N VAL A 37 -3.65 6.31 -1.28
CA VAL A 37 -2.29 5.95 -1.73
C VAL A 37 -1.27 7.02 -1.32
N LYS A 38 -1.63 8.30 -1.46
CA LYS A 38 -0.77 9.42 -1.04
C LYS A 38 -0.60 9.46 0.48
N ALA A 39 -1.67 9.24 1.23
CA ALA A 39 -1.64 9.21 2.69
C ALA A 39 -0.80 8.02 3.20
N TYR A 40 -0.92 6.86 2.57
CA TYR A 40 -0.04 5.72 2.84
C TYR A 40 1.44 6.04 2.52
N ALA A 41 1.70 6.72 1.39
CA ALA A 41 3.05 7.17 1.04
C ALA A 41 3.63 8.16 2.07
N LEU A 42 2.79 9.03 2.64
CA LEU A 42 3.16 9.95 3.72
C LEU A 42 3.51 9.16 4.99
N GLN A 43 2.71 8.17 5.38
CA GLN A 43 3.05 7.30 6.51
C GLN A 43 4.40 6.63 6.31
N LEU A 44 4.63 6.01 5.14
CA LEU A 44 5.91 5.37 4.82
C LEU A 44 7.09 6.35 4.92
N CYS A 45 6.94 7.58 4.43
CA CYS A 45 7.96 8.62 4.53
C CYS A 45 8.31 8.93 5.99
N LEU A 46 7.29 9.16 6.81
CA LEU A 46 7.43 9.49 8.23
C LEU A 46 8.10 8.32 8.95
N GLU A 47 7.58 7.10 8.79
CA GLU A 47 8.07 5.92 9.49
C GLU A 47 9.55 5.66 9.19
N GLN A 48 9.92 5.64 7.91
CA GLN A 48 11.30 5.37 7.50
C GLN A 48 12.28 6.45 7.99
N ASN A 49 11.89 7.73 7.95
CA ASN A 49 12.79 8.81 8.33
C ASN A 49 12.87 9.03 9.84
N TYR A 50 11.78 8.85 10.58
CA TYR A 50 11.83 8.87 12.04
C TYR A 50 12.63 7.68 12.58
N GLN A 51 12.43 6.48 12.04
CA GLN A 51 13.23 5.31 12.41
C GLN A 51 14.73 5.54 12.15
N ARG A 52 15.11 6.06 10.98
CA ARG A 52 16.52 6.37 10.66
C ARG A 52 17.12 7.48 11.53
N SER A 53 16.30 8.39 12.03
CA SER A 53 16.76 9.46 12.92
C SER A 53 17.05 8.99 14.35
N GLY A 54 16.59 7.78 14.72
CA GLY A 54 16.70 7.28 16.10
C GLY A 54 15.84 8.04 17.11
N ARG A 55 14.96 8.94 16.65
CA ARG A 55 14.09 9.78 17.50
C ARG A 55 12.74 9.14 17.80
N LEU A 56 12.54 7.87 17.41
CA LEU A 56 11.30 7.17 17.65
C LEU A 56 11.51 5.67 17.86
N GLU A 57 10.81 5.12 18.84
CA GLU A 57 10.77 3.69 19.08
C GLU A 57 9.93 2.98 18.00
N PRO A 58 10.34 1.78 17.53
CA PRO A 58 9.69 1.08 16.42
C PRO A 58 8.19 0.76 16.61
N ASP A 59 7.73 0.71 17.86
CA ASP A 59 6.35 0.38 18.22
C ASP A 59 5.39 1.56 18.07
N GLN A 60 5.89 2.81 18.04
CA GLN A 60 5.07 4.01 17.97
C GLN A 60 4.50 4.32 16.57
N LEU A 61 4.96 3.62 15.52
CA LEU A 61 4.57 3.90 14.12
C LEU A 61 3.71 2.83 13.47
N ARG A 62 3.33 1.78 14.19
CA ARG A 62 2.57 0.66 13.60
C ARG A 62 1.12 1.03 13.33
N ASP A 63 0.88 1.84 12.31
CA ASP A 63 -0.44 2.15 11.79
C ASP A 63 -0.91 1.05 10.82
N ARG A 64 -2.08 0.49 11.10
CA ARG A 64 -2.74 -0.56 10.28
C ARG A 64 -3.88 0.00 9.42
N SER A 65 -4.10 1.30 9.43
CA SER A 65 -5.20 1.97 8.73
C SER A 65 -5.17 1.72 7.20
N TYR A 66 -3.98 1.47 6.64
CA TYR A 66 -3.78 1.31 5.19
C TYR A 66 -3.73 -0.15 4.71
N LEU A 67 -4.12 -1.12 5.55
CA LEU A 67 -4.21 -2.53 5.11
C LEU A 67 -5.14 -2.69 3.90
N LEU A 68 -6.28 -2.00 3.89
CA LEU A 68 -7.21 -2.03 2.75
C LEU A 68 -6.60 -1.36 1.51
N THR A 69 -5.82 -0.31 1.70
CA THR A 69 -5.11 0.38 0.61
C THR A 69 -4.07 -0.53 -0.03
N THR A 70 -3.29 -1.29 0.74
CA THR A 70 -2.29 -2.21 0.19
C THR A 70 -2.95 -3.36 -0.58
N TYR A 71 -4.05 -3.92 -0.06
CA TYR A 71 -4.82 -4.92 -0.81
C TYR A 71 -5.40 -4.36 -2.11
N ALA A 72 -5.99 -3.17 -2.08
CA ALA A 72 -6.55 -2.54 -3.27
C ALA A 72 -5.47 -2.25 -4.33
N LEU A 73 -4.28 -1.80 -3.92
CA LEU A 73 -3.13 -1.60 -4.80
C LEU A 73 -2.68 -2.91 -5.46
N ASP A 74 -2.43 -3.96 -4.68
CA ASP A 74 -1.90 -5.21 -5.22
C ASP A 74 -2.93 -6.01 -6.03
N ASN A 75 -4.23 -5.86 -5.72
CA ASN A 75 -5.31 -6.42 -6.53
C ASN A 75 -5.43 -5.71 -7.89
N ALA A 76 -5.19 -4.40 -7.94
CA ALA A 76 -5.22 -3.62 -9.18
C ALA A 76 -3.97 -3.90 -10.04
N SER A 77 -2.79 -3.98 -9.40
CA SER A 77 -1.55 -4.31 -10.07
C SER A 77 -0.63 -5.09 -9.14
N PRO A 78 -0.34 -6.37 -9.42
CA PRO A 78 0.52 -7.17 -8.56
C PRO A 78 1.86 -6.49 -8.26
N GLY A 79 2.19 -6.41 -6.96
CA GLY A 79 3.42 -5.79 -6.47
C GLY A 79 3.41 -4.26 -6.44
N ALA A 80 2.27 -3.60 -6.66
CA ALA A 80 2.13 -2.15 -6.54
C ALA A 80 2.51 -1.64 -5.16
N THR A 81 2.17 -2.35 -4.09
CA THR A 81 2.55 -1.98 -2.73
C THR A 81 4.07 -1.93 -2.58
N GLY A 82 4.77 -2.97 -3.06
CA GLY A 82 6.23 -3.03 -3.02
C GLY A 82 6.90 -1.92 -3.84
N ARG A 83 6.34 -1.60 -5.02
CA ARG A 83 6.83 -0.48 -5.84
C ARG A 83 6.62 0.87 -5.16
N LEU A 84 5.49 1.08 -4.49
CA LEU A 84 5.24 2.30 -3.72
C LEU A 84 6.24 2.44 -2.57
N GLN A 85 6.46 1.37 -1.81
CA GLN A 85 7.44 1.37 -0.71
C GLN A 85 8.85 1.71 -1.20
N ALA A 86 9.29 1.10 -2.30
CA ALA A 86 10.58 1.38 -2.91
C ALA A 86 10.68 2.83 -3.42
N PHE A 87 9.63 3.32 -4.08
CA PHE A 87 9.55 4.69 -4.57
C PHE A 87 9.68 5.71 -3.43
N VAL A 88 8.92 5.55 -2.34
CA VAL A 88 8.99 6.42 -1.16
C VAL A 88 10.38 6.37 -0.54
N ALA A 89 10.95 5.18 -0.37
CA ALA A 89 12.29 5.01 0.21
C ALA A 89 13.38 5.70 -0.61
N GLN A 90 13.27 5.66 -1.94
CA GLN A 90 14.20 6.31 -2.84
C GLN A 90 14.06 7.84 -2.81
N GLN A 91 12.83 8.35 -2.90
CA GLN A 91 12.57 9.79 -2.98
C GLN A 91 12.88 10.54 -1.68
N THR A 92 12.78 9.85 -0.54
CA THR A 92 12.83 10.49 0.79
C THR A 92 14.07 10.08 1.59
N ALA A 93 15.05 9.44 0.95
CA ALA A 93 16.14 8.72 1.62
C ALA A 93 16.93 9.54 2.65
N ASN A 94 17.08 10.84 2.41
CA ASN A 94 17.94 11.74 3.18
C ASN A 94 17.18 12.65 4.15
N TYR A 95 15.85 12.53 4.25
CA TYR A 95 15.05 13.50 5.02
C TYR A 95 15.35 13.48 6.53
N HIS A 96 15.75 12.32 7.06
CA HIS A 96 16.20 12.15 8.45
C HIS A 96 17.37 13.06 8.87
N ARG A 97 18.16 13.59 7.91
CA ARG A 97 19.33 14.44 8.18
C ARG A 97 18.99 15.92 8.31
N GLY A 98 17.76 16.32 7.97
CA GLY A 98 17.35 17.71 8.01
C GLY A 98 17.09 18.18 9.44
N GLU A 99 17.83 19.20 9.85
CA GLU A 99 17.71 19.83 11.17
C GLU A 99 17.40 21.31 11.05
N VAL A 100 16.61 21.83 11.99
CA VAL A 100 16.33 23.24 12.10
C VAL A 100 17.36 23.87 13.05
N PRO A 101 18.15 24.85 12.60
CA PRO A 101 19.03 25.60 13.46
C PRO A 101 18.19 26.58 14.29
N MET A 102 17.57 26.08 15.36
CA MET A 102 16.85 26.91 16.33
C MET A 102 17.67 27.07 17.59
N LYS A 103 17.72 28.31 18.11
CA LYS A 103 18.22 28.57 19.46
C LYS A 103 17.26 27.90 20.44
N ASP A 104 17.69 26.79 20.99
CA ASP A 104 16.91 26.01 21.93
C ASP A 104 17.32 26.33 23.35
N GLU A 105 16.69 27.36 23.93
CA GLU A 105 16.94 27.76 25.31
C GLU A 105 16.56 26.68 26.32
N ALA A 106 15.67 25.75 25.92
CA ALA A 106 15.17 24.67 26.76
C ALA A 106 15.95 23.34 26.59
N ARG A 107 16.97 23.28 25.72
CA ARG A 107 17.76 22.06 25.42
C ARG A 107 16.91 20.82 25.08
N ARG A 108 15.74 21.02 24.46
CA ARG A 108 14.87 19.98 23.88
C ARG A 108 15.50 19.27 22.66
N GLY A 109 16.63 19.76 22.15
CA GLY A 109 17.45 19.10 21.15
C GLY A 109 17.19 19.60 19.72
N PRO A 110 17.94 19.09 18.73
CA PRO A 110 17.78 19.49 17.34
C PRO A 110 16.38 19.13 16.83
N PHE A 111 15.61 20.15 16.45
CA PHE A 111 14.30 19.97 15.84
C PHE A 111 14.47 19.46 14.41
N THR A 112 13.72 18.43 14.06
CA THR A 112 13.82 17.78 12.74
C THR A 112 12.98 18.52 11.71
N THR A 113 13.39 18.52 10.45
CA THR A 113 12.54 18.95 9.33
C THR A 113 11.77 17.79 8.68
N ILE A 114 11.82 16.57 9.26
CA ILE A 114 11.27 15.34 8.66
C ILE A 114 9.80 15.51 8.27
N PHE A 115 8.97 15.98 9.20
CA PHE A 115 7.55 16.19 8.94
C PHE A 115 7.31 17.15 7.78
N ALA A 116 7.98 18.30 7.78
CA ALA A 116 7.85 19.30 6.73
C ALA A 116 8.28 18.76 5.36
N GLN A 117 9.38 18.00 5.31
CA GLN A 117 9.87 17.38 4.07
C GLN A 117 8.95 16.25 3.57
N CYS A 118 8.39 15.44 4.47
CA CYS A 118 7.40 14.42 4.11
C CYS A 118 6.09 15.05 3.62
N MET A 119 5.65 16.18 4.19
CA MET A 119 4.51 16.94 3.68
C MET A 119 4.79 17.55 2.29
N ALA A 120 6.01 18.07 2.06
CA ALA A 120 6.40 18.52 0.73
C ALA A 120 6.39 17.36 -0.29
N PHE A 121 6.83 16.16 0.11
CA PHE A 121 6.74 14.95 -0.71
C PHE A 121 5.28 14.54 -0.99
N TYR A 122 4.40 14.60 0.01
CA TYR A 122 2.97 14.30 -0.14
C TYR A 122 2.28 15.19 -1.20
N HIS A 123 2.71 16.46 -1.30
CA HIS A 123 2.23 17.41 -2.30
C HIS A 123 3.03 17.39 -3.62
N SER A 124 4.05 16.53 -3.73
CA SER A 124 4.98 16.57 -4.86
C SER A 124 4.34 16.10 -6.18
N PRO A 125 4.73 16.70 -7.32
CA PRO A 125 4.40 16.18 -8.65
C PRO A 125 4.80 14.71 -8.82
N ALA A 126 5.99 14.34 -8.30
CA ALA A 126 6.51 12.98 -8.42
C ALA A 126 5.56 11.93 -7.80
N LEU A 127 5.04 12.19 -6.60
CA LEU A 127 4.10 11.29 -5.95
C LEU A 127 2.76 11.25 -6.70
N ARG A 128 2.24 12.41 -7.11
CA ARG A 128 1.01 12.48 -7.91
C ARG A 128 1.13 11.65 -9.20
N ASP A 129 2.23 11.79 -9.91
CA ASP A 129 2.47 11.10 -11.18
C ASP A 129 2.71 9.59 -10.97
N PHE A 130 3.30 9.19 -9.83
CA PHE A 130 3.36 7.77 -9.43
C PHE A 130 1.96 7.20 -9.21
N VAL A 131 1.12 7.87 -8.43
CA VAL A 131 -0.25 7.41 -8.12
C VAL A 131 -1.10 7.33 -9.39
N ALA A 132 -0.95 8.26 -10.32
CA ALA A 132 -1.64 8.23 -11.60
C ALA A 132 -1.29 7.00 -12.46
N LYS A 133 -0.10 6.43 -12.31
CA LYS A 133 0.37 5.23 -13.04
C LYS A 133 -0.04 3.90 -12.41
N GLN A 134 -0.55 3.90 -11.18
CA GLN A 134 -1.03 2.68 -10.50
C GLN A 134 -2.54 2.46 -10.66
N ARG A 135 -3.20 3.29 -11.48
CA ARG A 135 -4.63 3.23 -11.78
C ARG A 135 -4.88 2.62 -13.15
#